data_AF-A0A142EBV8-F1
#
_entry.id   AF-A0A142EBV8-F1
#
_cell.length_a   1.000
_cell.length_b   1.000
_cell.length_c   1.000
_cell.angle_alpha   90.00
_cell.angle_beta   90.00
_cell.angle_gamma   90.00
#
_symmetry.space_group_name_H-M   'P 1'
#
loop_
_entity.id
_entity.type
_entity.pdbx_description
1 polymer ?
#
loop_
_entity_poly.entity_id
_entity_poly.type
_entity_poly.pdbx_seq_one_letter_code
_entity_poly.pdbx_strand_id
1 'polypeptide(L)'
;MVIDHTGLLLAHNNELMRLLGRGCFPLFGLVWGMNLARHGEIRQSQLNSLWGWALVAQVSFMLIGYPWYTGNILFAFAVTGQALRWFSLPFWRYTFAAMAIVAVWIPFSCGSYGMAGVAMLTVSWLLCRAQHATERLSYGALWAIMVLLMNINDVSESVAGLAIALLVLMVCSSVGGEIKRFWPRHFFVMFYAVHLAVLGVVATM
;
A
#
# COMPACT_ATOMS: atom_id res chain seq x y z
N MET A 1 10.07 -4.14 5.07
CA MET A 1 9.23 -3.30 5.95
C MET A 1 9.85 -3.15 7.33
N VAL A 2 10.07 -4.22 8.10
CA VAL A 2 10.76 -4.09 9.40
C VAL A 2 12.15 -3.48 9.22
N ILE A 3 12.96 -4.01 8.28
CA ILE A 3 14.30 -3.48 7.96
C ILE A 3 14.27 -1.97 7.64
N ASP A 4 13.26 -1.50 6.93
CA ASP A 4 13.10 -0.07 6.58
C ASP A 4 12.92 0.79 7.83
N HIS A 5 11.93 0.46 8.67
CA HIS A 5 11.67 1.17 9.90
C HIS A 5 12.81 1.04 10.92
N THR A 6 13.47 -0.11 11.00
CA THR A 6 14.67 -0.30 11.82
C THR A 6 15.82 0.58 11.30
N GLY A 7 15.99 0.69 9.99
CA GLY A 7 16.98 1.55 9.35
C GLY A 7 16.79 3.02 9.72
N LEU A 8 15.53 3.46 9.69
CA LEU A 8 15.12 4.81 10.07
C LEU A 8 15.35 5.09 11.56
N LEU A 9 14.88 4.20 12.44
CA LEU A 9 14.77 4.47 13.88
C LEU A 9 15.97 4.03 14.70
N LEU A 10 16.59 2.90 14.36
CA LEU A 10 17.62 2.26 15.19
C LEU A 10 19.01 2.26 14.55
N ALA A 11 19.11 2.50 13.23
CA ALA A 11 20.38 2.46 12.50
C ALA A 11 20.81 3.83 11.94
N HIS A 12 20.48 4.92 12.64
CA HIS A 12 20.88 6.29 12.28
C HIS A 12 20.50 6.68 10.84
N ASN A 13 19.27 6.36 10.43
CA ASN A 13 18.77 6.65 9.08
C ASN A 13 19.61 5.99 7.97
N ASN A 14 19.89 4.68 8.12
CA ASN A 14 20.68 3.92 7.16
C ASN A 14 20.00 3.88 5.78
N GLU A 15 20.69 4.41 4.77
CA GLU A 15 20.17 4.56 3.41
C GLU A 15 19.85 3.22 2.73
N LEU A 16 20.74 2.23 2.86
CA LEU A 16 20.53 0.92 2.24
C LEU A 16 19.27 0.23 2.77
N MET A 17 19.05 0.28 4.08
CA MET A 17 17.87 -0.29 4.72
C MET A 17 16.58 0.40 4.25
N ARG A 18 16.65 1.71 4.01
CA ARG A 18 15.54 2.50 3.46
C ARG A 18 15.25 2.16 2.00
N LEU A 19 16.27 2.06 1.16
CA LEU A 19 16.14 1.66 -0.24
C LEU A 19 15.49 0.28 -0.36
N LEU A 20 15.88 -0.68 0.49
CA LEU A 20 15.24 -1.99 0.58
C LEU A 20 13.74 -1.90 0.98
N GLY A 21 13.39 -0.92 1.80
CA GLY A 21 12.04 -0.62 2.22
C GLY A 21 11.10 -0.16 1.11
N ARG A 22 11.61 0.62 0.15
CA ARG A 22 10.79 1.26 -0.90
C ARG A 22 10.04 0.27 -1.79
N GLY A 23 10.57 -0.93 -1.98
CA GLY A 23 9.89 -1.99 -2.73
C GLY A 23 8.69 -2.62 -2.02
N CYS A 24 8.53 -2.42 -0.71
CA CYS A 24 7.51 -3.11 0.09
C CYS A 24 6.08 -2.66 -0.27
N PHE A 25 5.85 -1.35 -0.39
CA PHE A 25 4.50 -0.85 -0.64
C PHE A 25 3.94 -1.23 -2.03
N PRO A 26 4.70 -1.10 -3.14
CA PRO A 26 4.27 -1.61 -4.45
C PRO A 26 3.91 -3.11 -4.42
N LEU A 27 4.69 -3.92 -3.73
CA LEU A 27 4.42 -5.36 -3.58
C LEU A 27 3.16 -5.63 -2.77
N PHE A 28 2.94 -4.92 -1.66
CA PHE A 28 1.68 -5.01 -0.91
C PHE A 28 0.49 -4.55 -1.74
N GLY A 29 0.66 -3.51 -2.56
CA GLY A 29 -0.34 -3.03 -3.50
C GLY A 29 -0.78 -4.08 -4.51
N LEU A 30 0.17 -4.80 -5.10
CA LEU A 30 -0.10 -5.91 -6.02
C LEU A 30 -0.80 -7.07 -5.33
N VAL A 31 -0.31 -7.52 -4.17
CA VAL A 31 -0.95 -8.61 -3.41
C VAL A 31 -2.38 -8.23 -2.99
N TRP A 32 -2.60 -6.98 -2.61
CA TRP A 32 -3.92 -6.44 -2.30
C TRP A 32 -4.83 -6.43 -3.53
N GLY A 33 -4.33 -5.94 -4.67
CA GLY A 33 -5.03 -5.94 -5.96
C GLY A 33 -5.42 -7.36 -6.40
N MET A 34 -4.51 -8.33 -6.29
CA MET A 34 -4.77 -9.75 -6.56
C MET A 34 -5.86 -10.31 -5.65
N ASN A 35 -5.81 -10.02 -4.36
CA ASN A 35 -6.82 -10.48 -3.40
C ASN A 35 -8.20 -9.88 -3.68
N LEU A 36 -8.26 -8.61 -4.08
CA LEU A 36 -9.52 -7.97 -4.47
C LEU A 36 -10.05 -8.53 -5.79
N ALA A 37 -9.20 -8.70 -6.81
CA ALA A 37 -9.60 -9.21 -8.12
C ALA A 37 -10.11 -10.66 -8.08
N ARG A 38 -9.68 -11.46 -7.09
CA ARG A 38 -10.21 -12.82 -6.84
C ARG A 38 -11.65 -12.83 -6.36
N HIS A 39 -12.18 -11.72 -5.85
CA HIS A 39 -13.53 -11.60 -5.35
C HIS A 39 -14.36 -10.72 -6.28
N GLY A 40 -15.58 -11.15 -6.63
CA GLY A 40 -16.44 -10.39 -7.55
C GLY A 40 -16.85 -9.01 -7.03
N GLU A 41 -16.95 -8.85 -5.70
CA GLU A 41 -17.35 -7.60 -5.06
C GLU A 41 -16.45 -7.23 -3.88
N ILE A 42 -16.21 -5.92 -3.72
CA ILE A 42 -15.51 -5.37 -2.56
C ILE A 42 -16.48 -5.24 -1.39
N ARG A 43 -16.32 -6.10 -0.37
CA ARG A 43 -17.21 -6.14 0.79
C ARG A 43 -16.94 -4.98 1.77
N GLN A 44 -18.00 -4.27 2.17
CA GLN A 44 -17.88 -3.18 3.15
C GLN A 44 -17.36 -3.66 4.51
N SER A 45 -17.69 -4.88 4.94
CA SER A 45 -17.18 -5.42 6.22
C SER A 45 -15.65 -5.53 6.25
N GLN A 46 -15.03 -5.88 5.11
CA GLN A 46 -13.57 -5.93 4.99
C GLN A 46 -12.97 -4.52 5.03
N LEU A 47 -13.62 -3.56 4.37
CA LEU A 47 -13.20 -2.15 4.42
C LEU A 47 -13.35 -1.57 5.83
N ASN A 48 -14.45 -1.83 6.53
CA ASN A 48 -14.65 -1.39 7.91
C ASN A 48 -13.58 -1.95 8.84
N SER A 49 -13.22 -3.23 8.69
CA SER A 49 -12.12 -3.82 9.43
C SER A 49 -10.79 -3.13 9.11
N LEU A 50 -10.54 -2.83 7.83
CA LEU A 50 -9.33 -2.13 7.41
C LEU A 50 -9.26 -0.69 7.97
N TRP A 51 -10.37 0.05 7.98
CA TRP A 51 -10.48 1.36 8.64
C TRP A 51 -10.19 1.26 10.15
N GLY A 52 -10.77 0.27 10.83
CA GLY A 52 -10.50 0.02 12.24
C GLY A 52 -9.02 -0.25 12.51
N TRP A 53 -8.39 -1.10 11.68
CA TRP A 53 -6.95 -1.36 11.77
C TRP A 53 -6.08 -0.15 11.42
N ALA A 54 -6.52 0.70 10.49
CA ALA A 54 -5.82 1.93 10.16
C ALA A 54 -5.81 2.90 11.36
N LEU A 55 -6.91 3.00 12.11
CA LEU A 55 -6.98 3.78 13.34
C LEU A 55 -6.07 3.22 14.43
N VAL A 56 -6.08 1.89 14.64
CA VAL A 56 -5.19 1.22 15.61
C VAL A 56 -3.72 1.44 15.24
N ALA A 57 -3.37 1.23 13.98
CA ALA A 57 -2.00 1.40 13.50
C ALA A 57 -1.54 2.87 13.52
N GLN A 58 -2.47 3.84 13.51
CA GLN A 58 -2.12 5.27 13.62
C GLN A 58 -1.47 5.57 14.96
N VAL A 59 -1.89 4.90 16.04
CA VAL A 59 -1.24 5.04 17.36
C VAL A 59 0.22 4.60 17.27
N SER A 60 0.47 3.40 16.73
CA SER A 60 1.83 2.89 16.52
C SER A 60 2.65 3.77 15.58
N PHE A 61 2.01 4.35 14.56
CA PHE A 61 2.64 5.25 13.60
C PHE A 61 3.07 6.58 14.24
N MET A 62 2.30 7.10 15.19
CA MET A 62 2.70 8.27 15.97
C MET A 62 3.86 7.93 16.92
N LEU A 63 3.89 6.73 17.51
CA LEU A 63 4.96 6.31 18.43
C LEU A 63 6.34 6.27 17.77
N ILE A 64 6.41 5.98 16.47
CA ILE A 64 7.67 6.00 15.71
C ILE A 64 8.06 7.41 15.21
N GLY A 65 7.34 8.45 15.65
CA GLY A 65 7.70 9.86 15.41
C GLY A 65 7.07 10.50 14.17
N TYR A 66 6.14 9.83 13.48
CA TYR A 66 5.40 10.47 12.38
C TYR A 66 4.32 11.42 12.92
N PRO A 67 4.05 12.55 12.22
CA PRO A 67 2.99 13.47 12.63
C PRO A 67 1.62 12.81 12.69
N TRP A 68 0.80 13.20 13.66
CA TRP A 68 -0.55 12.63 13.82
C TRP A 68 -1.47 12.84 12.59
N TYR A 69 -1.22 13.90 11.82
CA TYR A 69 -1.97 14.26 10.62
C TYR A 69 -1.46 13.56 9.34
N THR A 70 -0.38 12.78 9.38
CA THR A 70 0.02 11.95 8.25
C THR A 70 -0.59 10.57 8.41
N GLY A 71 -1.39 10.14 7.45
CA GLY A 71 -2.09 8.87 7.56
C GLY A 71 -1.17 7.71 7.19
N ASN A 72 -1.14 6.67 8.02
CA ASN A 72 -0.37 5.47 7.74
C ASN A 72 -0.80 4.72 6.46
N ILE A 73 -0.02 3.71 6.06
CA ILE A 73 -0.23 2.93 4.83
C ILE A 73 -1.62 2.29 4.73
N LEU A 74 -2.23 1.88 5.85
CA LEU A 74 -3.53 1.22 5.86
C LEU A 74 -4.65 2.18 5.47
N PHE A 75 -4.50 3.48 5.77
CA PHE A 75 -5.44 4.48 5.27
C PHE A 75 -5.39 4.60 3.74
N ALA A 76 -4.22 4.51 3.12
CA ALA A 76 -4.12 4.51 1.65
C ALA A 76 -4.88 3.31 1.03
N PHE A 77 -4.77 2.12 1.64
CA PHE A 77 -5.56 0.95 1.23
C PHE A 77 -7.06 1.14 1.49
N ALA A 78 -7.43 1.71 2.64
CA ALA A 78 -8.83 1.91 3.02
C ALA A 78 -9.54 2.93 2.11
N VAL A 79 -8.90 4.07 1.86
CA VAL A 79 -9.39 5.11 0.95
C VAL A 79 -9.53 4.56 -0.47
N THR A 80 -8.48 3.93 -1.00
CA THR A 80 -8.53 3.37 -2.36
C THR A 80 -9.59 2.28 -2.47
N GLY A 81 -9.67 1.36 -1.51
CA GLY A 81 -10.68 0.29 -1.50
C GLY A 81 -12.11 0.83 -1.39
N GLN A 82 -12.33 1.86 -0.57
CA GLN A 82 -13.63 2.51 -0.43
C GLN A 82 -14.04 3.25 -1.70
N ALA A 83 -13.10 3.98 -2.32
CA ALA A 83 -13.33 4.66 -3.59
C ALA A 83 -13.68 3.66 -4.70
N LEU A 84 -12.89 2.59 -4.87
CA LEU A 84 -13.16 1.51 -5.84
C LEU A 84 -14.55 0.88 -5.64
N ARG A 85 -14.93 0.61 -4.39
CA ARG A 85 -16.26 0.08 -4.08
C ARG A 85 -17.35 1.06 -4.52
N TRP A 86 -17.24 2.33 -4.16
CA TRP A 86 -18.25 3.32 -4.51
C TRP A 86 -18.33 3.61 -6.01
N PHE A 87 -17.21 3.58 -6.73
CA PHE A 87 -17.22 3.65 -8.20
C PHE A 87 -17.91 2.46 -8.87
N SER A 88 -17.97 1.30 -8.20
CA SER A 88 -18.68 0.13 -8.73
C SER A 88 -20.20 0.19 -8.55
N LEU A 89 -20.72 1.15 -7.78
CA LEU A 89 -22.15 1.31 -7.52
C LEU A 89 -22.83 2.18 -8.59
N PRO A 90 -24.07 1.88 -8.99
CA PRO A 90 -24.71 2.50 -10.15
C PRO A 90 -25.18 3.95 -9.93
N PHE A 91 -25.07 4.50 -8.71
CA PHE A 91 -25.60 5.83 -8.40
C PHE A 91 -24.50 6.90 -8.36
N TRP A 92 -24.72 8.02 -9.06
CA TRP A 92 -23.79 9.16 -9.14
C TRP A 92 -23.36 9.72 -7.78
N ARG A 93 -24.21 9.63 -6.76
CA ARG A 93 -23.91 10.07 -5.38
C ARG A 93 -22.70 9.32 -4.81
N TYR A 94 -22.52 8.04 -5.16
CA TYR A 94 -21.36 7.26 -4.73
C TYR A 94 -20.10 7.64 -5.49
N THR A 95 -20.19 8.00 -6.77
CA THR A 95 -19.07 8.60 -7.52
C THR A 95 -18.60 9.89 -6.86
N PHE A 96 -19.54 10.76 -6.47
CA PHE A 96 -19.19 11.97 -5.73
C PHE A 96 -18.55 11.66 -4.37
N ALA A 97 -19.10 10.69 -3.62
CA ALA A 97 -18.51 10.24 -2.37
C ALA A 97 -17.10 9.66 -2.54
N ALA A 98 -16.84 8.93 -3.63
CA ALA A 98 -15.53 8.38 -3.98
C ALA A 98 -14.51 9.49 -4.30
N MET A 99 -14.92 10.50 -5.06
CA MET A 99 -14.06 11.67 -5.29
C MET A 99 -13.83 12.45 -4.00
N ALA A 100 -14.85 12.64 -3.18
CA ALA A 100 -14.77 13.36 -1.92
C ALA A 100 -13.83 12.68 -0.92
N ILE A 101 -13.89 11.35 -0.76
CA ILE A 101 -13.00 10.64 0.18
C ILE A 101 -11.54 10.68 -0.28
N VAL A 102 -11.29 10.61 -1.60
CA VAL A 102 -9.93 10.77 -2.14
C VAL A 102 -9.45 12.21 -1.94
N ALA A 103 -10.30 13.22 -2.20
CA ALA A 103 -9.96 14.62 -1.99
C ALA A 103 -9.64 14.94 -0.52
N VAL A 104 -10.45 14.42 0.41
CA VAL A 104 -10.21 14.56 1.86
C VAL A 104 -8.92 13.85 2.27
N TRP A 105 -8.53 12.76 1.60
CA TRP A 105 -7.28 12.04 1.89
C TRP A 105 -6.02 12.80 1.46
N ILE A 106 -6.09 13.66 0.44
CA ILE A 106 -4.91 14.34 -0.13
C ILE A 106 -4.05 15.02 0.93
N PRO A 107 -4.57 15.88 1.83
CA PRO A 107 -3.75 16.55 2.84
C PRO A 107 -3.05 15.58 3.81
N PHE A 108 -3.68 14.44 4.11
CA PHE A 108 -3.13 13.41 5.01
C PHE A 108 -2.12 12.50 4.32
N SER A 109 -2.06 12.53 2.98
CA SER A 109 -1.21 11.65 2.17
C SER A 109 0.21 12.17 1.94
N CYS A 110 0.46 13.46 2.22
CA CYS A 110 1.72 14.16 1.92
C CYS A 110 2.96 13.56 2.59
N GLY A 111 2.80 12.96 3.78
CA GLY A 111 3.90 12.30 4.51
C GLY A 111 4.02 10.79 4.27
N SER A 112 3.17 10.22 3.41
CA SER A 112 3.05 8.77 3.23
C SER A 112 3.29 8.37 1.79
N TYR A 113 2.25 8.37 0.95
CA TYR A 113 2.33 7.86 -0.42
C TYR A 113 1.63 8.74 -1.46
N GLY A 114 1.04 9.86 -1.05
CA GLY A 114 0.41 10.83 -1.95
C GLY A 114 -0.70 10.25 -2.83
N MET A 115 -1.00 10.99 -3.90
CA MET A 115 -1.88 10.53 -4.98
C MET A 115 -1.27 9.41 -5.82
N ALA A 116 0.07 9.37 -5.94
CA ALA A 116 0.79 8.32 -6.65
C ALA A 116 0.53 6.94 -6.01
N GLY A 117 0.45 6.85 -4.69
CA GLY A 117 0.13 5.63 -3.97
C GLY A 117 -1.31 5.16 -4.22
N VAL A 118 -2.29 6.07 -4.18
CA VAL A 118 -3.70 5.76 -4.49
C VAL A 118 -3.84 5.28 -5.94
N ALA A 119 -3.16 5.94 -6.88
CA ALA A 119 -3.12 5.55 -8.28
C ALA A 119 -2.44 4.17 -8.46
N MET A 120 -1.29 3.94 -7.82
CA MET A 120 -0.58 2.66 -7.85
C MET A 120 -1.47 1.51 -7.35
N LEU A 121 -2.20 1.71 -6.25
CA LEU A 121 -3.15 0.73 -5.72
C LEU A 121 -4.32 0.47 -6.69
N THR A 122 -4.88 1.53 -7.27
CA THR A 122 -5.95 1.43 -8.27
C THR A 122 -5.49 0.65 -9.49
N VAL A 123 -4.30 0.96 -10.02
CA VAL A 123 -3.72 0.28 -11.18
C VAL A 123 -3.33 -1.16 -10.83
N SER A 124 -2.89 -1.43 -9.60
CA SER A 124 -2.63 -2.80 -9.13
C SER A 124 -3.88 -3.68 -9.21
N TRP A 125 -5.05 -3.14 -8.85
CA TRP A 125 -6.33 -3.84 -9.00
C TRP A 125 -6.73 -4.03 -10.46
N LEU A 126 -6.60 -2.99 -11.30
CA LEU A 126 -6.90 -3.07 -12.74
C LEU A 126 -5.99 -4.08 -13.46
N LEU A 127 -4.69 -4.07 -13.16
CA LEU A 127 -3.69 -4.99 -13.70
C LEU A 127 -4.08 -6.44 -13.42
N CYS A 128 -4.60 -6.72 -12.22
CA CYS A 128 -5.05 -8.06 -11.83
C CYS A 128 -6.36 -8.48 -12.52
N ARG A 129 -7.15 -7.55 -13.05
CA ARG A 129 -8.38 -7.82 -13.80
C ARG A 129 -8.20 -7.81 -15.32
N ALA A 130 -7.04 -7.37 -15.81
CA ALA A 130 -6.74 -7.26 -17.24
C ALA A 130 -6.80 -8.63 -17.93
N GLN A 131 -7.66 -8.74 -18.94
CA GLN A 131 -7.88 -9.97 -19.69
C GLN A 131 -6.97 -10.03 -20.92
N HIS A 132 -6.74 -8.89 -21.57
CA HIS A 132 -5.93 -8.82 -22.78
C HIS A 132 -4.46 -8.51 -22.48
N ALA A 133 -3.55 -9.03 -23.32
CA ALA A 133 -2.11 -8.82 -23.18
C ALA A 133 -1.72 -7.34 -23.31
N THR A 134 -2.39 -6.60 -24.20
CA THR A 134 -2.19 -5.16 -24.41
C THR A 134 -2.61 -4.35 -23.19
N GLU A 135 -3.77 -4.65 -22.59
CA GLU A 135 -4.23 -4.02 -21.34
C GLU A 135 -3.26 -4.28 -20.19
N ARG A 136 -2.80 -5.54 -20.06
CA ARG A 136 -1.85 -5.92 -19.01
C ARG A 136 -0.53 -5.18 -19.15
N LEU A 137 -0.03 -5.01 -20.37
CA LEU A 137 1.20 -4.23 -20.62
C LEU A 137 0.99 -2.75 -20.29
N SER A 138 -0.13 -2.16 -20.72
CA SER A 138 -0.47 -0.77 -20.42
C SER A 138 -0.61 -0.51 -18.92
N TYR A 139 -1.35 -1.35 -18.19
CA TYR A 139 -1.46 -1.22 -16.74
C TYR A 139 -0.15 -1.53 -16.03
N GLY A 140 0.67 -2.44 -16.55
CA GLY A 140 2.00 -2.73 -16.00
C GLY A 140 2.93 -1.53 -16.12
N ALA A 141 2.95 -0.87 -17.28
CA ALA A 141 3.70 0.36 -17.51
C ALA A 141 3.18 1.50 -16.62
N LEU A 142 1.86 1.68 -16.56
CA LEU A 142 1.26 2.70 -15.69
C LEU A 142 1.56 2.45 -14.21
N TRP A 143 1.53 1.19 -13.78
CA TRP A 143 1.91 0.80 -12.42
C TRP A 143 3.36 1.16 -12.13
N ALA A 144 4.29 0.83 -13.03
CA ALA A 144 5.70 1.17 -12.87
C ALA A 144 5.91 2.69 -12.80
N ILE A 145 5.22 3.47 -13.64
CA ILE A 145 5.25 4.93 -13.57
C ILE A 145 4.76 5.42 -12.20
N MET A 146 3.65 4.89 -11.67
CA MET A 146 3.15 5.30 -10.36
C MET A 146 4.11 4.95 -9.21
N VAL A 147 4.83 3.82 -9.31
CA VAL A 147 5.88 3.45 -8.34
C VAL A 147 7.03 4.46 -8.35
N LEU A 148 7.46 4.91 -9.54
CA LEU A 148 8.49 5.94 -9.67
C LEU A 148 8.00 7.30 -9.14
N LEU A 149 6.78 7.72 -9.51
CA LEU A 149 6.22 9.01 -9.09
C LEU A 149 6.05 9.14 -7.57
N MET A 150 5.92 8.00 -6.87
CA MET A 150 5.77 7.98 -5.42
C MET A 150 7.00 8.51 -4.67
N ASN A 151 8.19 8.41 -5.27
CA ASN A 151 9.42 8.94 -4.71
C ASN A 151 10.06 9.96 -5.67
N ILE A 152 9.27 10.76 -6.40
CA ILE A 152 9.75 11.67 -7.45
C ILE A 152 10.88 12.62 -7.03
N ASN A 153 10.95 12.96 -5.74
CA ASN A 153 11.98 13.84 -5.20
C ASN A 153 13.34 13.13 -4.99
N ASP A 154 13.37 11.80 -5.06
CA ASP A 154 14.57 10.98 -4.88
C ASP A 154 14.62 9.85 -5.92
N VAL A 155 15.54 9.99 -6.87
CA VAL A 155 15.73 9.03 -7.96
C VAL A 155 16.17 7.68 -7.44
N SER A 156 17.01 7.64 -6.40
CA SER A 156 17.53 6.39 -5.83
C SER A 156 16.40 5.58 -5.19
N GLU A 157 15.54 6.23 -4.41
CA GLU A 157 14.38 5.61 -3.78
C GLU A 157 13.33 5.15 -4.80
N SER A 158 13.11 5.95 -5.85
CA SER A 158 12.22 5.62 -6.96
C SER A 158 12.68 4.35 -7.68
N VAL A 159 13.95 4.33 -8.11
CA VAL A 159 14.53 3.21 -8.86
C VAL A 159 14.63 1.97 -7.98
N ALA A 160 15.04 2.10 -6.71
CA ALA A 160 15.10 0.98 -5.78
C ALA A 160 13.70 0.37 -5.55
N GLY A 161 12.68 1.22 -5.34
CA GLY A 161 11.30 0.77 -5.16
C GLY A 161 10.79 -0.05 -6.34
N LEU A 162 11.04 0.41 -7.56
CA LEU A 162 10.65 -0.30 -8.77
C LEU A 162 11.48 -1.58 -8.98
N ALA A 163 12.81 -1.49 -8.86
CA ALA A 163 13.72 -2.60 -9.11
C ALA A 163 13.47 -3.77 -8.16
N ILE A 164 13.30 -3.50 -6.86
CA ILE A 164 12.99 -4.53 -5.86
C ILE A 164 11.64 -5.17 -6.15
N ALA A 165 10.62 -4.37 -6.48
CA ALA A 165 9.30 -4.91 -6.75
C ALA A 165 9.31 -5.80 -8.01
N LEU A 166 9.99 -5.38 -9.08
CA LEU A 166 10.16 -6.18 -10.29
C LEU A 166 10.96 -7.46 -10.03
N LEU A 167 12.04 -7.38 -9.24
CA LEU A 167 12.84 -8.55 -8.88
C LEU A 167 12.00 -9.58 -8.13
N VAL A 168 11.23 -9.15 -7.12
CA VAL A 168 10.36 -10.05 -6.35
C VAL A 168 9.29 -10.66 -7.25
N LEU A 169 8.69 -9.89 -8.17
CA LEU A 169 7.74 -10.45 -9.14
C LEU A 169 8.40 -11.46 -10.07
N MET A 170 9.60 -11.18 -10.58
CA MET A 170 10.34 -12.09 -11.44
C MET A 170 10.60 -13.42 -10.74
N VAL A 171 11.06 -13.39 -9.48
CA VAL A 171 11.38 -14.58 -8.69
C VAL A 171 10.13 -15.35 -8.24
N CYS A 172 9.09 -14.64 -7.82
CA CYS A 172 7.91 -15.26 -7.18
C CYS A 172 6.74 -15.51 -8.13
N SER A 173 6.76 -15.00 -9.36
CA SER A 173 5.64 -15.14 -10.32
C SER A 173 5.32 -16.58 -10.67
N SER A 174 6.32 -17.47 -10.72
CA SER A 174 6.16 -18.89 -11.01
C SER A 174 5.62 -19.70 -9.83
N VAL A 175 5.73 -19.19 -8.60
CA VAL A 175 5.43 -19.93 -7.37
C VAL A 175 4.03 -19.62 -6.81
N GLY A 176 3.44 -18.49 -7.22
CA GLY A 176 2.20 -17.96 -6.64
C GLY A 176 0.93 -18.82 -6.86
N GLY A 177 0.95 -19.77 -7.79
CA GLY A 177 -0.17 -20.68 -8.06
C GLY A 177 -0.22 -21.92 -7.16
N GLU A 178 0.94 -22.35 -6.63
CA GLU A 178 1.08 -23.64 -5.95
C GLU A 178 0.95 -23.54 -4.42
N ILE A 179 1.21 -22.36 -3.87
CA ILE A 179 1.29 -22.17 -2.42
C ILE A 179 -0.09 -21.80 -1.84
N LYS A 180 -0.62 -22.70 -1.00
CA LYS A 180 -1.78 -22.41 -0.14
C LYS A 180 -1.46 -21.28 0.83
N ARG A 181 -2.48 -20.49 1.17
CA ARG A 181 -2.37 -19.38 2.13
C ARG A 181 -1.75 -19.87 3.45
N PHE A 182 -0.52 -19.43 3.73
CA PHE A 182 0.21 -19.77 4.95
C PHE A 182 -0.25 -18.92 6.16
N TRP A 183 -0.40 -17.60 5.97
CA TRP A 183 -0.70 -16.66 7.06
C TRP A 183 -2.20 -16.33 7.22
N PRO A 184 -2.70 -16.09 8.45
CA PRO A 184 -4.10 -15.71 8.71
C PRO A 184 -4.58 -14.44 7.97
N ARG A 185 -5.91 -14.24 7.93
CA ARG A 185 -6.58 -13.08 7.28
C ARG A 185 -6.07 -11.72 7.76
N HIS A 186 -5.92 -11.57 9.06
CA HIS A 186 -5.56 -10.30 9.70
C HIS A 186 -4.06 -10.17 9.97
N PHE A 187 -3.23 -11.14 9.54
CA PHE A 187 -1.81 -11.16 9.87
C PHE A 187 -1.10 -9.87 9.44
N PHE A 188 -1.32 -9.41 8.20
CA PHE A 188 -0.65 -8.20 7.70
C PHE A 188 -0.97 -6.95 8.52
N VAL A 189 -2.25 -6.69 8.81
CA VAL A 189 -2.67 -5.50 9.56
C VAL A 189 -2.23 -5.54 11.01
N MET A 190 -2.28 -6.72 11.64
CA MET A 190 -1.79 -6.93 13.01
C MET A 190 -0.28 -6.78 13.08
N PHE A 191 0.46 -7.45 12.18
CA PHE A 191 1.90 -7.34 12.09
C PHE A 191 2.33 -5.89 11.87
N TYR A 192 1.63 -5.17 10.98
CA TYR A 192 1.88 -3.76 10.73
C TYR A 192 1.75 -2.91 12.00
N ALA A 193 0.65 -3.01 12.72
CA ALA A 193 0.44 -2.25 13.95
C ALA A 193 1.45 -2.63 15.06
N VAL A 194 1.72 -3.92 15.23
CA VAL A 194 2.56 -4.43 16.33
C VAL A 194 4.04 -4.13 16.09
N HIS A 195 4.59 -4.37 14.89
CA HIS A 195 6.02 -4.12 14.66
C HIS A 195 6.36 -2.63 14.78
N LEU A 196 5.44 -1.73 14.36
CA LEU A 196 5.59 -0.30 14.58
C LEU A 196 5.57 0.05 16.06
N ALA A 197 4.65 -0.50 16.84
CA ALA A 197 4.59 -0.26 18.28
C ALA A 197 5.88 -0.74 18.98
N VAL A 198 6.35 -1.94 18.65
CA VAL A 198 7.59 -2.50 19.21
C VAL A 198 8.79 -1.63 18.86
N LEU A 199 8.95 -1.24 17.59
CA LEU A 199 10.06 -0.38 17.19
C LEU A 199 9.97 1.01 17.83
N GLY A 200 8.77 1.58 17.94
CA GLY A 200 8.55 2.86 18.61
C GLY A 200 8.96 2.81 20.09
N VAL A 201 8.51 1.77 20.82
CA VAL A 201 8.91 1.58 22.21
C VAL A 201 10.43 1.43 22.33
N VAL A 202 11.05 0.55 21.54
CA VAL A 202 12.49 0.29 21.58
C VAL A 202 13.29 1.56 21.25
N ALA A 203 12.84 2.38 20.31
CA ALA A 203 13.52 3.62 19.95
C ALA A 203 13.39 4.72 21.02
N THR A 204 12.41 4.62 21.92
CA THR A 204 12.18 5.57 23.02
C THR A 204 12.79 5.14 24.37
N MET A 205 13.32 3.91 24.46
CA MET A 205 14.06 3.41 25.64
C MET A 205 15.52 3.82 25.56
#